data_AF-A0A4P6EUI5-F1
#
_entry.id   AF-A0A4P6EUI5-F1
#
_cell.length_a   1.000
_cell.length_b   1.000
_cell.length_c   1.000
_cell.angle_alpha   90.00
_cell.angle_beta   90.00
_cell.angle_gamma   90.00
#
_symmetry.space_group_name_H-M   'P 1'
#
loop_
_entity.id
_entity.type
_entity.pdbx_description
1 polymer ?
#
loop_
_entity_poly.entity_id
_entity_poly.type
_entity_poly.pdbx_seq_one_letter_code
_entity_poly.pdbx_strand_id
1 'polypeptide(L)'
;MSRETAYMQMLKASVSMQRNMAIILEAKAYESEKARNWICGHYSPDSFEDEEQQLKQSLQVHDQIVELIEGVTKYSQGMVAMLRAVMQSDDDENESSGYYGGGRRG
;
A
#
# COMPACT_ATOMS: atom_id res chain seq x y z
N MET A 1 -18.63 -25.55 0.19
CA MET A 1 -17.60 -25.09 -0.77
C MET A 1 -16.36 -25.91 -0.54
N SER A 2 -15.67 -26.40 -1.59
CA SER A 2 -14.38 -27.08 -1.39
C SER A 2 -13.29 -26.05 -1.11
N ARG A 3 -12.28 -26.41 -0.32
CA ARG A 3 -11.13 -25.57 0.01
C ARG A 3 -10.44 -25.01 -1.23
N GLU A 4 -10.34 -25.84 -2.27
CA GLU A 4 -9.80 -25.46 -3.58
C GLU A 4 -10.61 -24.34 -4.25
N THR A 5 -11.94 -24.39 -4.14
CA THR A 5 -12.82 -23.35 -4.70
C THR A 5 -12.63 -22.01 -3.97
N ALA A 6 -12.42 -22.05 -2.64
CA ALA A 6 -12.14 -20.87 -1.84
C ALA A 6 -10.78 -20.25 -2.21
N TYR A 7 -9.73 -21.07 -2.34
CA TYR A 7 -8.41 -20.59 -2.77
C TYR A 7 -8.44 -19.94 -4.15
N MET A 8 -9.16 -20.56 -5.09
CA MET A 8 -9.29 -20.01 -6.43
C MET A 8 -10.07 -18.69 -6.45
N GLN A 9 -11.06 -18.51 -5.57
CA GLN A 9 -11.75 -17.24 -5.39
C GLN A 9 -10.84 -16.16 -4.79
N MET A 10 -10.00 -16.51 -3.82
CA MET A 10 -9.07 -15.58 -3.20
C MET A 10 -7.99 -15.12 -4.16
N LEU A 11 -7.38 -16.04 -4.92
CA LEU A 11 -6.43 -15.70 -5.99
C LEU A 11 -7.05 -14.75 -7.02
N LYS A 12 -8.29 -15.00 -7.44
CA LYS A 12 -9.02 -14.10 -8.34
C LYS A 12 -9.23 -12.71 -7.73
N ALA A 13 -9.60 -12.63 -6.45
CA ALA A 13 -9.75 -11.37 -5.74
C ALA A 13 -8.43 -10.61 -5.63
N SER A 14 -7.33 -11.28 -5.29
CA SER A 14 -5.99 -10.69 -5.20
C SER A 14 -5.52 -10.14 -6.55
N VAL A 15 -5.72 -10.88 -7.64
CA VAL A 15 -5.41 -10.41 -9.00
C VAL A 15 -6.25 -9.17 -9.35
N SER A 16 -7.54 -9.15 -8.99
CA SER A 16 -8.39 -7.99 -9.21
C SER A 16 -7.90 -6.77 -8.43
N MET A 17 -7.48 -6.94 -7.17
CA MET A 17 -6.94 -5.86 -6.35
C MET A 17 -5.61 -5.33 -6.91
N GLN A 18 -4.70 -6.22 -7.30
CA GLN A 18 -3.43 -5.84 -7.93
C GLN A 18 -3.65 -5.09 -9.25
N ARG A 19 -4.63 -5.52 -10.06
CA ARG A 19 -4.99 -4.81 -11.30
C ARG A 19 -5.53 -3.41 -11.01
N ASN A 20 -6.39 -3.27 -10.00
CA ASN A 20 -6.92 -1.96 -9.61
C ASN A 20 -5.80 -1.04 -9.09
N MET A 21 -4.85 -1.59 -8.31
CA MET A 21 -3.67 -0.84 -7.87
C MET A 21 -2.83 -0.37 -9.06
N ALA A 22 -2.57 -1.24 -10.04
CA ALA A 22 -1.82 -0.87 -11.24
C ALA A 22 -2.46 0.30 -11.98
N ILE A 23 -3.80 0.28 -12.15
CA ILE A 23 -4.55 1.38 -12.78
C ILE A 23 -4.42 2.68 -11.98
N ILE A 24 -4.54 2.61 -10.64
CA ILE A 24 -4.38 3.79 -9.77
C ILE A 24 -2.96 4.36 -9.87
N LEU A 25 -1.95 3.49 -9.86
CA LEU A 25 -0.54 3.89 -9.97
C LEU A 25 -0.24 4.52 -11.33
N GLU A 26 -0.82 4.00 -12.41
CA GLU A 26 -0.68 4.57 -13.75
C GLU A 26 -1.30 5.97 -13.83
N ALA A 27 -2.52 6.15 -13.31
CA ALA A 27 -3.17 7.45 -13.22
C ALA A 27 -2.35 8.43 -12.35
N LYS A 28 -1.79 7.96 -11.23
CA LYS A 28 -0.94 8.77 -10.36
C LYS A 28 0.40 9.13 -10.98
N ALA A 29 0.99 8.25 -11.79
CA ALA A 29 2.20 8.55 -12.55
C ALA A 29 1.92 9.67 -13.56
N TYR A 30 0.78 9.62 -14.25
CA TYR A 30 0.36 10.66 -15.17
C TYR A 30 0.12 12.01 -14.48
N GLU A 31 -0.58 12.04 -13.33
CA GLU A 31 -0.75 13.26 -12.52
C GLU A 31 0.60 13.80 -12.03
N SER A 32 1.50 12.92 -11.59
CA SER A 32 2.85 13.30 -11.12
C SER A 32 3.69 13.91 -12.23
N GLU A 33 3.61 13.36 -13.45
CA GLU A 33 4.27 13.93 -14.62
C GLU A 33 3.69 15.31 -14.98
N LYS A 34 2.36 15.48 -14.89
CA LYS A 34 1.72 16.78 -15.09
C LYS A 34 2.16 17.80 -14.02
N ALA A 35 2.23 17.38 -12.76
CA ALA A 35 2.72 18.22 -11.67
C ALA A 35 4.20 18.60 -11.87
N ARG A 36 5.06 17.64 -12.22
CA ARG A 36 6.46 17.89 -12.58
C ARG A 36 6.57 18.91 -13.70
N ASN A 37 5.82 18.73 -14.79
CA ASN A 37 5.86 19.66 -15.93
C ASN A 37 5.34 21.05 -15.53
N TRP A 38 4.32 21.13 -14.66
CA TRP A 38 3.85 22.39 -14.11
C TRP A 38 4.92 23.08 -13.26
N ILE A 39 5.56 22.36 -12.34
CA ILE A 39 6.68 22.85 -11.54
C ILE A 39 7.81 23.29 -12.47
N CYS A 40 8.37 22.43 -13.31
CA CYS A 40 9.47 22.84 -14.18
C CYS A 40 9.13 24.02 -15.12
N GLY A 41 7.85 24.22 -15.47
CA GLY A 41 7.40 25.33 -16.31
C GLY A 41 7.02 26.62 -15.56
N HIS A 42 6.59 26.53 -14.30
CA HIS A 42 6.10 27.67 -13.50
C HIS A 42 6.94 27.95 -12.24
N TYR A 43 7.94 27.11 -11.96
CA TYR A 43 8.93 27.31 -10.91
C TYR A 43 10.20 27.99 -11.47
N SER A 44 10.01 29.06 -12.23
CA SER A 44 11.10 29.98 -12.59
C SER A 44 11.24 31.04 -11.50
N PRO A 45 12.45 31.52 -11.16
CA PRO A 45 12.63 32.65 -10.24
C PRO A 45 11.77 33.87 -10.63
N ASP A 46 11.53 34.07 -11.93
CA ASP A 46 10.69 35.16 -12.46
C ASP A 46 9.17 34.96 -12.24
N SER A 47 8.75 33.78 -11.76
CA SER A 47 7.34 33.44 -11.51
C SER A 47 6.91 33.69 -10.06
N PHE A 48 7.83 34.10 -9.19
CA PHE A 48 7.55 34.42 -7.79
C PHE A 48 7.97 35.86 -7.48
N GLU A 49 7.13 36.58 -6.74
CA GLU A 49 7.46 37.94 -6.27
C GLU A 49 8.47 37.94 -5.10
N ASP A 50 8.57 36.82 -4.38
CA ASP A 50 9.39 36.68 -3.18
C ASP A 50 9.97 35.26 -3.02
N GLU A 51 11.22 35.18 -2.56
CA GLU A 51 11.96 33.94 -2.32
C GLU A 51 11.32 33.10 -1.20
N GLU A 52 10.72 33.76 -0.19
CA GLU A 52 9.99 33.07 0.89
C GLU A 52 8.78 32.30 0.36
N GLN A 53 8.06 32.91 -0.60
CA GLN A 53 6.89 32.31 -1.23
C GLN A 53 7.27 31.11 -2.10
N GLN A 54 8.39 31.22 -2.83
CA GLN A 54 8.98 30.12 -3.59
C GLN A 54 9.42 28.97 -2.65
N LEU A 55 10.01 29.25 -1.50
CA LEU A 55 10.40 28.18 -0.57
C LEU A 55 9.16 27.47 0.00
N LYS A 56 8.15 28.24 0.42
CA LYS A 56 6.94 27.72 1.06
C LYS A 56 6.14 26.79 0.15
N GLN A 57 5.95 27.17 -1.11
CA GLN A 57 5.21 26.33 -2.06
C GLN A 57 5.98 25.03 -2.39
N SER A 58 7.32 25.07 -2.40
CA SER A 58 8.16 23.91 -2.70
C SER A 58 8.05 22.87 -1.59
N LEU A 59 8.09 23.33 -0.34
CA LEU A 59 7.88 22.49 0.83
C LEU A 59 6.50 21.85 0.84
N GLN A 60 5.45 22.60 0.50
CA GLN A 60 4.08 22.08 0.46
C GLN A 60 3.90 20.98 -0.58
N VAL A 61 4.51 21.12 -1.76
CA VAL A 61 4.50 20.06 -2.79
C VAL A 61 5.27 18.84 -2.31
N HIS A 62 6.44 19.03 -1.69
CA HIS A 62 7.24 17.93 -1.15
C HIS A 62 6.48 17.13 -0.08
N ASP A 63 5.77 17.80 0.84
CA ASP A 63 4.96 17.13 1.87
C ASP A 63 3.87 16.23 1.26
N GLN A 64 3.17 16.72 0.24
CA GLN A 64 2.14 15.94 -0.45
C GLN A 64 2.71 14.68 -1.13
N ILE A 65 3.92 14.77 -1.68
CA ILE A 65 4.61 13.64 -2.29
C ILE A 65 5.00 12.61 -1.22
N VAL A 66 5.51 13.07 -0.08
CA VAL A 66 5.87 12.19 1.05
C VAL A 66 4.65 11.44 1.58
N GLU A 67 3.53 12.14 1.80
CA GLU A 67 2.28 11.53 2.26
C GLU A 67 1.77 10.46 1.28
N LEU A 68 1.84 10.73 -0.02
CA LEU A 68 1.45 9.77 -1.05
C LEU A 68 2.31 8.50 -1.01
N ILE A 69 3.64 8.63 -0.90
CA ILE A 69 4.57 7.51 -0.81
C ILE A 69 4.29 6.68 0.45
N GLU A 70 4.02 7.32 1.58
CA GLU A 70 3.69 6.64 2.82
C GLU A 70 2.37 5.86 2.70
N GLY A 71 1.34 6.46 2.10
CA GLY A 71 0.05 5.81 1.86
C GLY A 71 0.17 4.56 0.96
N VAL A 72 0.90 4.67 -0.15
CA VAL A 72 1.14 3.54 -1.07
C VAL A 72 1.93 2.43 -0.37
N THR A 73 2.92 2.80 0.45
CA THR A 73 3.74 1.84 1.21
C THR A 73 2.90 1.06 2.21
N LYS A 74 2.07 1.75 3.01
CA LYS A 74 1.15 1.11 3.97
C LYS A 74 0.15 0.19 3.26
N TYR A 75 -0.37 0.61 2.12
CA TYR A 75 -1.29 -0.20 1.33
C TYR A 75 -0.64 -1.50 0.81
N SER A 76 0.58 -1.40 0.26
CA SER A 76 1.37 -2.56 -0.18
C SER A 76 1.64 -3.54 0.97
N GLN A 77 2.04 -3.02 2.14
CA GLN A 77 2.24 -3.82 3.35
C GLN A 77 0.96 -4.53 3.81
N GLY A 78 -0.18 -3.83 3.80
CA GLY A 78 -1.49 -4.40 4.14
C GLY A 78 -1.89 -5.55 3.20
N MET A 79 -1.61 -5.42 1.90
CA MET A 79 -1.86 -6.50 0.94
C MET A 79 -0.96 -7.72 1.17
N VAL A 80 0.32 -7.50 1.48
CA VAL A 80 1.24 -8.60 1.84
C VAL A 80 0.78 -9.29 3.12
N ALA A 81 0.34 -8.55 4.13
CA ALA A 81 -0.19 -9.11 5.37
C ALA A 81 -1.46 -9.92 5.12
N MET A 82 -2.38 -9.42 4.30
CA MET A 82 -3.59 -10.13 3.91
C MET A 82 -3.27 -11.44 3.19
N LEU A 83 -2.35 -11.42 2.21
CA LEU A 83 -1.92 -12.62 1.50
C LEU A 83 -1.26 -13.65 2.44
N ARG A 84 -0.40 -13.20 3.37
CA ARG A 84 0.23 -14.08 4.38
C ARG A 84 -0.81 -14.73 5.29
N ALA A 85 -1.76 -13.97 5.81
CA ALA A 85 -2.80 -14.49 6.70
C ALA A 85 -3.64 -15.58 6.03
N VAL A 86 -3.90 -15.41 4.72
CA VAL A 86 -4.64 -16.37 3.89
C VAL A 86 -3.83 -17.62 3.55
N MET A 87 -2.51 -17.47 3.36
CA MET A 87 -1.63 -18.62 3.08
C MET A 87 -1.26 -19.41 4.33
N GLN A 88 -1.25 -18.77 5.51
CA GLN A 88 -0.91 -19.39 6.80
C GLN A 88 -2.11 -20.04 7.49
N SER A 89 -3.34 -19.83 7.02
CA SER A 89 -4.56 -20.36 7.66
C SER A 89 -4.73 -21.89 7.52
N ASP A 90 -3.82 -22.58 6.84
CA ASP A 90 -3.92 -24.02 6.58
C ASP A 90 -2.91 -24.90 7.35
N ASP A 91 -1.86 -24.33 7.95
CA ASP A 91 -0.88 -25.12 8.74
C ASP A 91 -1.22 -25.17 10.25
N ASP A 92 -2.08 -24.29 10.74
CA ASP A 92 -2.42 -24.19 12.17
C ASP A 92 -3.75 -24.89 12.56
N GLU A 93 -4.38 -25.64 11.65
CA GLU A 93 -5.57 -26.46 12.01
C GLU A 93 -5.21 -27.85 12.55
N ASN A 94 -3.93 -28.19 12.72
CA ASN A 94 -3.49 -29.52 13.20
C ASN A 94 -2.69 -29.52 14.51
N GLU A 95 -2.76 -28.45 15.32
CA GLU A 95 -2.23 -28.44 16.71
C GLU A 95 -3.31 -28.17 17.78
N SER A 96 -4.58 -28.49 17.49
CA SER A 96 -5.62 -28.62 18.52
C SER A 96 -5.83 -30.07 18.94
N SER A 97 -4.82 -30.68 19.58
CA SER A 97 -5.01 -31.90 20.38
C SER A 97 -3.86 -32.09 21.37
N GLY A 98 -3.92 -31.40 22.52
CA GLY A 98 -2.99 -31.72 23.61
C GLY A 98 -2.82 -30.71 24.72
N TYR A 99 -3.83 -29.93 25.12
CA TYR A 99 -3.73 -29.09 26.32
C TYR A 99 -4.96 -29.24 27.22
N TYR A 100 -5.25 -30.48 27.61
CA TYR A 100 -6.09 -30.78 28.75
C TYR A 100 -5.39 -31.80 29.66
N GLY A 101 -5.06 -31.37 30.87
CA GLY A 101 -4.84 -32.27 32.01
C GLY A 101 -3.39 -32.60 32.34
N GLY A 102 -2.80 -31.84 33.26
CA GLY A 102 -1.47 -32.19 33.78
C GLY A 102 -0.93 -31.39 34.95
N GLY A 103 -1.76 -30.61 35.66
CA GLY A 103 -1.33 -29.97 36.91
C GLY A 103 -1.23 -31.00 38.04
N ARG A 104 -0.07 -31.66 38.21
CA ARG A 104 0.30 -32.28 39.50
C ARG A 104 1.78 -32.68 39.58
N ARG A 105 2.45 -32.02 40.55
CA ARG A 105 3.38 -32.55 41.58
C ARG A 105 4.57 -33.44 41.18
N GLY A 106 5.73 -33.05 41.70
CA GLY A 106 6.93 -33.89 41.85
C GLY A 106 8.12 -33.04 42.21
#